data_AF-A0A9D5X8Z8-F1
#
_entry.id   AF-A0A9D5X8Z8-F1
#
_cell.length_a   1.000
_cell.length_b   1.000
_cell.length_c   1.000
_cell.angle_alpha   90.00
_cell.angle_beta   90.00
_cell.angle_gamma   90.00
#
_symmetry.space_group_name_H-M   'P 1'
#
loop_
_entity.id
_entity.type
_entity.pdbx_description
1 polymer ?
#
loop_
_entity_poly.entity_id
_entity_poly.type
_entity_poly.pdbx_seq_one_letter_code
_entity_poly.pdbx_strand_id
1 'polypeptide(L)'
;NPFSKVKNNLQLHDLEAYNKSSKILHDALMSNREFTDFAFPEKIAPPLITRYQPGMHYGMNADSAIIPLPDGPIRSDVSCTIFLNGPDDYKGGALHITQGEVGLRFKGLAGTAIAYPSHTLHEVEAISQGERMVAITFIQSRVADVMKRNLLYELNEVAALEGLNMKHENYTRLQAVQYNLMRMWMDGPR
;
A
#
# COMPACT_ATOMS: atom_id res chain seq x y z
N ASN A 1 16.27 5.42 0.91
CA ASN A 1 17.28 6.42 0.52
C ASN A 1 18.18 6.73 1.72
N PRO A 2 19.34 6.08 1.85
CA PRO A 2 20.25 6.26 2.99
C PRO A 2 20.99 7.61 3.02
N PHE A 3 20.88 8.44 1.98
CA PHE A 3 21.54 9.75 1.88
C PHE A 3 20.59 10.95 2.07
N SER A 4 19.30 10.69 2.33
CA SER A 4 18.35 11.76 2.56
C SER A 4 18.47 12.29 3.97
N LYS A 5 18.93 13.54 4.13
CA LYS A 5 18.85 14.30 5.40
C LYS A 5 17.42 14.52 5.89
N VAL A 6 16.43 14.18 5.06
CA VAL A 6 14.99 14.35 5.29
C VAL A 6 14.38 13.09 5.94
N LYS A 7 15.08 11.95 5.93
CA LYS A 7 14.64 10.69 6.54
C LYS A 7 15.44 10.39 7.80
N ASN A 8 14.80 10.52 8.95
CA ASN A 8 15.36 10.12 10.24
C ASN A 8 14.44 9.09 10.87
N ASN A 9 14.75 7.80 10.71
CA ASN A 9 14.03 6.68 11.32
C ASN A 9 14.94 5.46 11.51
N LEU A 10 14.41 4.43 12.15
CA LEU A 10 15.07 3.13 12.27
C LEU A 10 14.37 2.11 11.37
N GLN A 11 15.14 1.14 10.87
CA GLN A 11 14.64 0.04 10.05
C GLN A 11 15.17 -1.29 10.60
N LEU A 12 14.35 -2.34 10.51
CA LEU A 12 14.77 -3.67 10.93
C LEU A 12 15.91 -4.15 10.03
N HIS A 13 17.04 -4.49 10.64
CA HIS A 13 18.28 -4.90 9.94
C HIS A 13 18.69 -6.34 10.27
N ASP A 14 18.10 -6.95 11.29
CA ASP A 14 18.28 -8.37 11.59
C ASP A 14 17.63 -9.20 10.48
N LEU A 15 18.43 -10.00 9.76
CA LEU A 15 18.00 -10.69 8.56
C LEU A 15 16.97 -11.78 8.83
N GLU A 16 17.12 -12.53 9.93
CA GLU A 16 16.20 -13.60 10.28
C GLU A 16 14.83 -13.04 10.68
N ALA A 17 14.83 -12.04 11.56
CA ALA A 17 13.62 -11.33 11.96
C ALA A 17 12.96 -10.64 10.77
N TYR A 18 13.73 -10.01 9.88
CA TYR A 18 13.22 -9.38 8.66
C TYR A 18 12.51 -10.39 7.76
N ASN A 19 13.16 -11.51 7.44
CA ASN A 19 12.58 -12.55 6.59
C ASN A 19 11.28 -13.10 7.19
N LYS A 20 11.28 -13.36 8.51
CA LYS A 20 10.11 -13.86 9.22
C LYS A 20 8.96 -12.85 9.24
N SER A 21 9.22 -11.60 9.61
CA SER A 21 8.20 -10.55 9.64
C SER A 21 7.66 -10.23 8.26
N SER A 22 8.55 -10.15 7.25
CA SER A 22 8.18 -9.90 5.87
C SER A 22 7.24 -10.98 5.34
N LYS A 23 7.54 -12.26 5.62
CA LYS A 23 6.66 -13.37 5.24
C LYS A 23 5.28 -13.26 5.88
N ILE A 24 5.21 -13.02 7.19
CA ILE A 24 3.93 -12.89 7.91
C ILE A 24 3.08 -11.75 7.32
N LEU A 25 3.69 -10.58 7.13
CA LEU A 25 3.01 -9.40 6.61
C LEU A 25 2.56 -9.58 5.16
N HIS A 26 3.42 -10.18 4.33
CA HIS A 26 3.08 -10.52 2.94
C HIS A 26 1.89 -11.50 2.88
N ASP A 27 1.93 -12.58 3.65
CA ASP A 27 0.86 -13.58 3.66
C ASP A 27 -0.46 -12.98 4.19
N ALA A 28 -0.39 -12.07 5.18
CA ALA A 28 -1.55 -11.33 5.68
C ALA A 28 -2.16 -10.40 4.61
N LEU A 29 -1.34 -9.68 3.84
CA LEU A 29 -1.82 -8.85 2.73
C LEU A 29 -2.48 -9.71 1.63
N MET A 30 -1.84 -10.81 1.22
CA MET A 30 -2.35 -11.68 0.16
C MET A 30 -3.60 -12.49 0.56
N SER A 31 -3.85 -12.66 1.85
CA SER A 31 -5.09 -13.29 2.35
C SER A 31 -6.24 -12.29 2.57
N ASN A 32 -5.97 -10.98 2.47
CA ASN A 32 -6.99 -9.96 2.57
C ASN A 32 -7.58 -9.64 1.18
N ARG A 33 -8.85 -10.03 0.98
CA ARG A 33 -9.54 -9.86 -0.31
C ARG A 33 -9.71 -8.40 -0.72
N GLU A 34 -10.06 -7.53 0.21
CA GLU A 34 -10.22 -6.09 -0.05
C GLU A 34 -8.92 -5.48 -0.58
N PHE A 35 -7.78 -5.86 0.03
CA PHE A 35 -6.46 -5.46 -0.45
C PHE A 35 -6.16 -6.00 -1.85
N THR A 36 -6.38 -7.30 -2.11
CA THR A 36 -6.08 -7.89 -3.43
C THR A 36 -6.97 -7.34 -4.53
N ASP A 37 -8.24 -7.07 -4.22
CA ASP A 37 -9.23 -6.55 -5.17
C ASP A 37 -9.01 -5.06 -5.45
N PHE A 38 -8.42 -4.30 -4.51
CA PHE A 38 -8.02 -2.90 -4.72
C PHE A 38 -6.65 -2.76 -5.40
N ALA A 39 -5.64 -3.49 -4.92
CA ALA A 39 -4.25 -3.29 -5.32
C ALA A 39 -3.83 -4.08 -6.58
N PHE A 40 -4.59 -5.11 -6.96
CA PHE A 40 -4.28 -6.02 -8.08
C PHE A 40 -2.80 -6.44 -8.13
N PRO A 41 -2.23 -7.01 -7.05
CA PRO A 41 -0.80 -7.21 -6.94
C PRO A 41 -0.27 -8.20 -7.98
N GLU A 42 0.74 -7.79 -8.74
CA GLU A 42 1.59 -8.67 -9.55
C GLU A 42 2.84 -9.07 -8.78
N LYS A 43 3.49 -8.09 -8.13
CA LYS A 43 4.62 -8.30 -7.22
C LYS A 43 4.50 -7.37 -6.02
N ILE A 44 4.88 -7.87 -4.84
CA ILE A 44 4.94 -7.11 -3.60
C ILE A 44 6.39 -7.12 -3.11
N ALA A 45 6.98 -5.94 -2.88
CA ALA A 45 8.29 -5.85 -2.25
C ALA A 45 8.20 -6.42 -0.82
N PRO A 46 9.20 -7.20 -0.36
CA PRO A 46 9.23 -7.71 1.02
C PRO A 46 8.94 -6.59 2.06
N PRO A 47 7.87 -6.69 2.87
CA PRO A 47 7.53 -5.64 3.83
C PRO A 47 8.64 -5.41 4.86
N LEU A 48 9.01 -4.13 5.03
CA LEU A 48 10.07 -3.72 5.95
C LEU A 48 9.50 -3.01 7.16
N ILE A 49 9.79 -3.53 8.35
CA ILE A 49 9.46 -2.84 9.61
C ILE A 49 10.33 -1.60 9.76
N THR A 50 9.67 -0.50 10.10
CA THR A 50 10.25 0.81 10.38
C THR A 50 9.74 1.32 11.72
N ARG A 51 10.59 2.10 12.39
CA ARG A 51 10.36 2.56 13.75
C ARG A 51 10.78 4.02 13.89
N TYR A 52 9.94 4.81 14.54
CA TYR A 52 10.17 6.23 14.77
C TYR A 52 10.02 6.55 16.25
N GLN A 53 11.00 7.26 16.80
CA GLN A 53 11.08 7.70 18.20
C GLN A 53 11.01 9.24 18.26
N PRO A 54 10.93 9.87 19.45
CA PRO A 54 10.84 11.32 19.55
C PRO A 54 11.94 12.04 18.75
N GLY A 55 11.55 13.02 17.93
CA GLY A 55 12.43 13.76 17.00
C GLY A 55 12.63 13.12 15.62
N MET A 56 12.27 11.84 15.46
CA MET A 56 12.31 11.15 14.16
C MET A 56 11.14 11.56 13.28
N HIS A 57 11.37 11.59 11.97
CA HIS A 57 10.42 12.01 10.94
C HIS A 57 10.86 11.49 9.57
N TYR A 58 10.00 11.62 8.57
CA TYR A 58 10.40 11.49 7.18
C TYR A 58 9.69 12.59 6.38
N GLY A 59 10.39 13.67 6.04
CA GLY A 59 9.77 14.82 5.39
C GLY A 59 9.27 14.55 3.97
N MET A 60 8.55 15.53 3.43
CA MET A 60 7.82 15.44 2.15
C MET A 60 8.65 14.83 1.02
N ASN A 61 8.12 13.74 0.44
CA ASN A 61 8.73 13.04 -0.68
C ASN A 61 7.67 12.28 -1.50
N ALA A 62 8.04 11.87 -2.70
CA ALA A 62 7.35 10.81 -3.43
C ALA A 62 8.25 9.57 -3.44
N ASP A 63 7.65 8.39 -3.57
CA ASP A 63 8.42 7.16 -3.63
C ASP A 63 9.13 7.00 -4.98
N SER A 64 10.24 6.27 -4.98
CA SER A 64 10.97 5.94 -6.21
C SER A 64 10.08 5.11 -7.12
N ALA A 65 9.89 5.55 -8.38
CA ALA A 65 9.07 4.85 -9.37
C ALA A 65 9.52 3.39 -9.62
N ILE A 66 10.80 3.10 -9.40
CA ILE A 66 11.39 1.76 -9.49
C ILE A 66 12.02 1.39 -8.14
N ILE A 67 11.64 0.23 -7.61
CA ILE A 67 12.21 -0.36 -6.40
C ILE A 67 13.15 -1.50 -6.81
N PRO A 68 14.47 -1.39 -6.54
CA PRO A 68 15.40 -2.48 -6.82
C PRO A 68 15.17 -3.62 -5.82
N LEU A 69 14.96 -4.84 -6.34
CA LEU A 69 14.89 -6.07 -5.54
C LEU A 69 15.87 -7.10 -6.10
N PRO A 70 16.28 -8.10 -5.28
CA PRO A 70 17.20 -9.16 -5.72
C PRO A 70 16.69 -9.97 -6.92
N ASP A 71 15.37 -10.15 -7.05
CA ASP A 71 14.70 -10.88 -8.14
C ASP A 71 14.36 -9.99 -9.35
N GLY A 72 14.90 -8.77 -9.38
CA GLY A 72 14.68 -7.77 -10.42
C GLY A 72 13.84 -6.58 -9.93
N PRO A 73 14.02 -5.41 -10.54
CA PRO A 73 13.31 -4.21 -10.12
C PRO A 73 11.80 -4.33 -10.34
N ILE A 74 11.01 -3.71 -9.46
CA ILE A 74 9.56 -3.58 -9.62
C ILE A 74 9.14 -2.12 -9.78
N ARG A 75 8.05 -1.88 -10.51
CA ARG A 75 7.40 -0.57 -10.57
C ARG A 75 6.58 -0.35 -9.29
N SER A 76 6.72 0.79 -8.63
CA SER A 76 5.94 1.13 -7.42
C SER A 76 4.63 1.82 -7.80
N ASP A 77 3.57 1.06 -8.05
CA ASP A 77 2.25 1.63 -8.36
C ASP A 77 1.48 2.04 -7.11
N VAL A 78 1.59 1.23 -6.05
CA VAL A 78 0.93 1.43 -4.77
C VAL A 78 1.93 1.30 -3.64
N SER A 79 1.93 2.27 -2.73
CA SER A 79 2.62 2.22 -1.44
C SER A 79 1.63 1.75 -0.38
N CYS A 80 2.11 0.93 0.55
CA CYS A 80 1.29 0.42 1.65
C CYS A 80 2.01 0.60 2.99
N THR A 81 1.31 1.15 3.97
CA THR A 81 1.75 1.23 5.36
C THR A 81 0.84 0.38 6.23
N ILE A 82 1.41 -0.60 6.93
CA ILE A 82 0.73 -1.47 7.91
C ILE A 82 1.09 -0.97 9.30
N PHE A 83 0.09 -0.58 10.08
CA PHE A 83 0.29 -0.09 11.44
C PHE A 83 0.51 -1.26 12.40
N LEU A 84 1.64 -1.28 13.12
CA LEU A 84 1.98 -2.36 14.06
C LEU A 84 1.64 -2.00 15.51
N ASN A 85 1.42 -0.72 15.78
CA ASN A 85 0.93 -0.22 17.05
C ASN A 85 -0.10 0.90 16.84
N GLY A 86 -0.88 1.20 17.89
CA GLY A 86 -2.05 2.06 17.81
C GLY A 86 -1.72 3.56 17.81
N PRO A 87 -2.69 4.41 17.44
CA PRO A 87 -2.50 5.85 17.41
C PRO A 87 -2.31 6.47 18.80
N ASP A 88 -2.71 5.79 19.86
CA ASP A 88 -2.58 6.27 21.25
C ASP A 88 -1.20 5.98 21.85
N ASP A 89 -0.39 5.13 21.20
CA ASP A 89 0.96 4.76 21.65
C ASP A 89 2.01 5.84 21.35
N TYR A 90 1.67 6.85 20.55
CA TYR A 90 2.58 7.93 20.15
C TYR A 90 1.87 9.24 19.81
N LYS A 91 2.55 10.38 20.05
CA LYS A 91 2.10 11.72 19.62
C LYS A 91 2.86 12.21 18.39
N GLY A 92 2.16 12.85 17.47
CA GLY A 92 2.67 13.16 16.13
C GLY A 92 2.65 11.92 15.23
N GLY A 93 3.60 11.80 14.31
CA GLY A 93 3.80 10.58 13.50
C GLY A 93 2.66 10.24 12.54
N ALA A 94 1.78 11.18 12.20
CA ALA A 94 0.79 10.96 11.17
C ALA A 94 1.48 10.75 9.82
N LEU A 95 0.97 9.79 9.04
CA LEU A 95 1.25 9.75 7.60
C LEU A 95 0.42 10.87 6.95
N HIS A 96 1.08 11.91 6.49
CA HIS A 96 0.47 13.06 5.85
C HIS A 96 0.63 12.92 4.34
N ILE A 97 -0.47 12.72 3.62
CA ILE A 97 -0.52 12.59 2.16
C ILE A 97 -1.11 13.86 1.57
N THR A 98 -0.42 14.45 0.60
CA THR A 98 -0.86 15.66 -0.11
C THR A 98 -1.54 15.27 -1.41
N GLN A 99 -2.78 15.72 -1.59
CA GLN A 99 -3.57 15.55 -2.80
C GLN A 99 -4.05 16.92 -3.29
N GLY A 100 -3.33 17.49 -4.26
CA GLY A 100 -3.58 18.86 -4.69
C GLY A 100 -3.32 19.86 -3.55
N GLU A 101 -4.32 20.66 -3.21
CA GLU A 101 -4.26 21.62 -2.09
C GLU A 101 -4.70 21.03 -0.74
N VAL A 102 -5.20 19.78 -0.73
CA VAL A 102 -5.72 19.12 0.47
C VAL A 102 -4.69 18.15 1.04
N GLY A 103 -4.46 18.21 2.35
CA GLY A 103 -3.64 17.26 3.09
C GLY A 103 -4.50 16.30 3.91
N LEU A 104 -4.30 14.99 3.73
CA LEU A 104 -4.95 13.94 4.52
C LEU A 104 -3.95 13.38 5.54
N ARG A 105 -4.39 13.21 6.80
CA ARG A 105 -3.54 12.69 7.89
C ARG A 105 -4.07 11.35 8.38
N PHE A 106 -3.19 10.36 8.43
CA PHE A 106 -3.55 9.00 8.82
C PHE A 106 -2.72 8.52 10.01
N LYS A 107 -3.43 8.03 11.04
CA LYS A 107 -2.90 7.18 12.11
C LYS A 107 -3.86 6.00 12.25
N GLY A 108 -3.43 4.80 11.87
CA GLY A 108 -4.27 3.60 11.93
C GLY A 108 -4.15 2.88 13.26
N LEU A 109 -5.16 2.05 13.56
CA LEU A 109 -5.09 1.07 14.65
C LEU A 109 -4.07 -0.01 14.32
N ALA A 110 -3.49 -0.64 15.34
CA ALA A 110 -2.62 -1.79 15.15
C ALA A 110 -3.34 -2.88 14.33
N GLY A 111 -2.66 -3.43 13.33
CA GLY A 111 -3.20 -4.43 12.39
C GLY A 111 -3.94 -3.87 11.18
N THR A 112 -4.18 -2.56 11.11
CA THR A 112 -4.77 -1.93 9.92
C THR A 112 -3.70 -1.52 8.90
N ALA A 113 -4.10 -1.33 7.65
CA ALA A 113 -3.22 -0.87 6.59
C ALA A 113 -3.85 0.29 5.80
N ILE A 114 -3.00 1.14 5.23
CA ILE A 114 -3.37 2.13 4.23
C ILE A 114 -2.60 1.87 2.95
N ALA A 115 -3.30 1.81 1.82
CA ALA A 115 -2.74 1.68 0.49
C ALA A 115 -3.04 2.93 -0.33
N TYR A 116 -2.03 3.51 -0.97
CA TYR A 116 -2.15 4.78 -1.70
C TYR A 116 -1.19 4.82 -2.90
N PRO A 117 -1.44 5.64 -3.93
CA PRO A 117 -0.55 5.70 -5.10
C PRO A 117 0.84 6.18 -4.73
N SER A 118 1.89 5.47 -5.12
CA SER A 118 3.27 5.78 -4.70
C SER A 118 3.77 7.15 -5.17
N HIS A 119 3.14 7.72 -6.20
CA HIS A 119 3.48 9.04 -6.74
C HIS A 119 2.87 10.20 -5.95
N THR A 120 2.04 9.95 -4.92
CA THR A 120 1.53 11.03 -4.06
C THR A 120 2.63 11.55 -3.15
N LEU A 121 2.75 12.87 -3.06
CA LEU A 121 3.63 13.51 -2.10
C LEU A 121 3.14 13.18 -0.69
N HIS A 122 4.04 12.69 0.16
CA HIS A 122 3.72 12.33 1.51
C HIS A 122 4.91 12.48 2.46
N GLU A 123 4.60 12.55 3.75
CA GLU A 123 5.56 12.62 4.83
C GLU A 123 5.08 11.86 6.06
N VAL A 124 6.02 11.53 6.95
CA VAL A 124 5.74 11.11 8.32
C VAL A 124 6.10 12.28 9.21
N GLU A 125 5.08 12.90 9.80
CA GLU A 125 5.25 14.01 10.75
C GLU A 125 6.13 13.59 11.92
N ALA A 126 6.79 14.57 12.56
CA ALA A 126 7.70 14.27 13.67
C ALA A 126 6.95 13.62 14.84
N ILE A 127 7.58 12.61 15.45
CA ILE A 127 7.11 11.99 16.68
C ILE A 127 7.58 12.88 17.84
N SER A 128 6.70 13.18 18.78
CA SER A 128 7.03 13.97 19.99
C SER A 128 7.06 13.14 21.27
N GLN A 129 6.28 12.07 21.34
CA GLN A 129 6.21 11.15 22.48
C GLN A 129 5.89 9.74 21.99
N GLY A 130 6.35 8.72 22.73
CA GLY A 130 6.12 7.31 22.39
C GLY A 130 6.94 6.82 21.20
N GLU A 131 6.52 5.70 20.63
CA GLU A 131 7.17 5.09 19.48
C GLU A 131 6.13 4.71 18.43
N ARG A 132 6.38 5.02 17.15
CA ARG A 132 5.55 4.59 16.03
C ARG A 132 6.22 3.44 15.31
N MET A 133 5.56 2.28 15.26
CA MET A 133 6.00 1.09 14.54
C MET A 133 5.05 0.79 13.39
N VAL A 134 5.60 0.70 12.18
CA VAL A 134 4.85 0.31 10.98
C VAL A 134 5.69 -0.61 10.10
N ALA A 135 5.05 -1.43 9.28
CA ALA A 135 5.70 -2.01 8.12
C ALA A 135 5.34 -1.23 6.86
N ILE A 136 6.30 -1.07 5.95
CA ILE A 136 6.09 -0.43 4.65
C ILE A 136 6.38 -1.43 3.53
N THR A 137 5.60 -1.39 2.46
CA THR A 137 5.84 -2.17 1.25
C THR A 137 5.38 -1.40 0.01
N PHE A 138 5.89 -1.83 -1.15
CA PHE A 138 5.56 -1.32 -2.47
C PHE A 138 4.99 -2.44 -3.32
N ILE A 139 3.97 -2.12 -4.10
CA ILE A 139 3.25 -3.07 -4.94
C ILE A 139 3.38 -2.64 -6.39
N GLN A 140 3.83 -3.56 -7.23
CA GLN A 140 3.59 -3.50 -8.66
C GLN A 140 2.20 -4.05 -8.92
N SER A 141 1.30 -3.18 -9.35
CA SER A 141 -0.06 -3.56 -9.71
C SER A 141 -0.08 -4.10 -11.13
N ARG A 142 -0.95 -5.07 -11.41
CA ARG A 142 -1.30 -5.46 -12.77
C ARG A 142 -1.90 -4.28 -13.54
N VAL A 143 -2.59 -3.38 -12.85
CA VAL A 143 -3.20 -2.16 -13.42
C VAL A 143 -2.44 -0.94 -12.90
N ALA A 144 -1.48 -0.45 -13.69
CA ALA A 144 -0.60 0.66 -13.31
C ALA A 144 -1.37 1.95 -13.02
N ASP A 145 -2.28 2.30 -13.94
CA ASP A 145 -3.07 3.52 -13.91
C ASP A 145 -4.08 3.52 -12.75
N VAL A 146 -4.02 4.56 -11.91
CA VAL A 146 -4.86 4.67 -10.71
C VAL A 146 -6.33 4.78 -11.06
N MET A 147 -6.69 5.53 -12.11
CA MET A 147 -8.09 5.73 -12.48
C MET A 147 -8.69 4.42 -13.01
N LYS A 148 -7.96 3.70 -13.87
CA LYS A 148 -8.38 2.38 -14.36
C LYS A 148 -8.53 1.37 -13.21
N ARG A 149 -7.60 1.39 -12.26
CA ARG A 149 -7.63 0.51 -11.08
C ARG A 149 -8.83 0.81 -10.19
N ASN A 150 -9.11 2.08 -9.89
CA ASN A 150 -10.28 2.48 -9.12
C ASN A 150 -11.59 2.10 -9.83
N LEU A 151 -11.69 2.32 -11.14
CA LEU A 151 -12.89 1.91 -11.90
C LEU A 151 -13.12 0.39 -11.87
N LEU A 152 -12.05 -0.41 -11.96
CA LEU A 152 -12.16 -1.87 -11.81
C LEU A 152 -12.55 -2.28 -10.40
N TYR A 153 -12.00 -1.63 -9.37
CA TYR A 153 -12.34 -1.90 -7.98
C TYR A 153 -13.84 -1.64 -7.72
N GLU A 154 -14.36 -0.47 -8.10
CA GLU A 154 -15.78 -0.13 -7.97
C GLU A 154 -16.68 -1.14 -8.71
N LEU A 155 -16.28 -1.56 -9.92
CA LEU A 155 -17.03 -2.55 -10.68
C LEU A 155 -17.02 -3.93 -9.99
N ASN A 156 -15.93 -4.30 -9.33
CA ASN A 156 -15.82 -5.53 -8.55
C ASN A 156 -16.69 -5.48 -7.29
N GLU A 157 -16.74 -4.33 -6.60
CA GLU A 157 -17.59 -4.12 -5.43
C GLU A 157 -19.08 -4.27 -5.78
N VAL A 158 -19.52 -3.68 -6.89
CA VAL A 158 -20.90 -3.88 -7.39
C VAL A 158 -21.19 -5.37 -7.62
N ALA A 159 -20.26 -6.10 -8.23
CA ALA A 159 -20.43 -7.54 -8.45
C ALA A 159 -20.42 -8.34 -7.14
N ALA A 160 -19.65 -7.93 -6.13
CA ALA A 160 -19.57 -8.60 -4.83
C ALA A 160 -20.84 -8.37 -3.99
N LEU A 161 -21.35 -7.15 -3.96
CA LEU A 161 -22.50 -6.76 -3.15
C LEU A 161 -23.83 -7.22 -3.78
N GLU A 162 -23.97 -7.07 -5.09
CA GLU A 162 -25.25 -7.28 -5.78
C GLU A 162 -25.30 -8.56 -6.63
N GLY A 163 -24.15 -9.20 -6.89
CA GLY A 163 -24.06 -10.31 -7.86
C GLY A 163 -25.01 -11.47 -7.59
N LEU A 164 -25.28 -11.78 -6.32
CA LEU A 164 -26.22 -12.84 -5.91
C LEU A 164 -27.69 -12.48 -6.15
N ASN A 165 -28.02 -11.20 -6.26
CA ASN A 165 -29.37 -10.70 -6.49
C ASN A 165 -29.65 -10.43 -7.97
N MET A 166 -28.61 -10.44 -8.82
CA MET A 166 -28.76 -10.19 -10.25
C MET A 166 -29.35 -11.39 -10.99
N LYS A 167 -30.16 -11.11 -12.02
CA LYS A 167 -30.49 -12.13 -13.03
C LYS A 167 -29.19 -12.66 -13.65
N HIS A 168 -29.12 -13.97 -13.85
CA HIS A 168 -27.93 -14.64 -14.38
C HIS A 168 -27.37 -13.94 -15.64
N GLU A 169 -28.23 -13.60 -16.61
CA GLU A 169 -27.82 -12.90 -17.83
C GLU A 169 -27.12 -11.56 -17.55
N ASN A 170 -27.65 -10.76 -16.61
CA ASN A 170 -27.07 -9.46 -16.26
C ASN A 170 -25.72 -9.63 -15.57
N TYR A 171 -25.63 -10.60 -14.65
CA TYR A 171 -24.37 -10.92 -13.97
C TYR A 171 -23.31 -11.40 -14.96
N THR A 172 -23.67 -12.28 -15.91
CA THR A 172 -22.76 -12.73 -16.98
C THR A 172 -22.27 -11.57 -17.84
N ARG A 173 -23.13 -10.61 -18.18
CA ARG A 173 -22.73 -9.41 -18.94
C ARG A 173 -21.80 -8.50 -18.12
N LEU A 174 -22.06 -8.33 -16.83
CA LEU A 174 -21.18 -7.59 -15.92
C LEU A 174 -19.79 -8.24 -15.85
N GLN A 175 -19.73 -9.56 -15.66
CA GLN A 175 -18.48 -10.33 -15.68
C GLN A 175 -17.75 -10.20 -17.03
N ALA A 176 -18.47 -10.24 -18.15
CA ALA A 176 -17.87 -10.05 -19.47
C ALA A 176 -17.19 -8.68 -19.60
N VAL A 177 -17.82 -7.61 -19.07
CA VAL A 177 -17.21 -6.27 -19.01
C VAL A 177 -15.98 -6.27 -18.12
N GLN A 178 -16.07 -6.79 -16.89
CA GLN A 178 -14.93 -6.90 -15.97
C GLN A 178 -13.73 -7.57 -16.64
N TYR A 179 -13.93 -8.75 -17.24
CA TYR A 179 -12.85 -9.50 -17.87
C TYR A 179 -12.26 -8.79 -19.10
N ASN A 180 -13.08 -8.09 -19.88
CA ASN A 180 -12.58 -7.30 -21.01
C ASN A 180 -11.74 -6.11 -20.55
N LEU A 181 -12.19 -5.38 -19.51
CA LEU A 181 -11.42 -4.27 -18.94
C LEU A 181 -10.10 -4.77 -18.34
N MET A 182 -10.11 -5.91 -17.64
CA MET A 182 -8.88 -6.54 -17.16
C MET A 182 -7.93 -6.87 -18.32
N ARG A 183 -8.40 -7.48 -19.41
CA ARG A 183 -7.57 -7.75 -20.61
C ARG A 183 -7.02 -6.48 -21.26
N MET A 184 -7.78 -5.39 -21.23
CA MET A 184 -7.36 -4.11 -21.84
C MET A 184 -6.37 -3.34 -20.98
N TRP A 185 -6.46 -3.45 -19.65
CA TRP A 185 -5.78 -2.55 -18.71
C TRP A 185 -4.71 -3.22 -17.87
N MET A 186 -4.72 -4.54 -17.74
CA MET A 186 -3.66 -5.26 -17.05
C MET A 186 -2.42 -5.38 -17.94
N ASP A 187 -1.27 -5.13 -17.34
CA ASP A 187 0.02 -5.48 -17.94
C ASP A 187 0.05 -6.99 -18.20
N GLY A 188 0.49 -7.39 -19.40
CA GLY A 188 0.65 -8.80 -19.74
C GLY A 188 1.72 -9.47 -18.87
N PRO A 189 1.67 -10.81 -18.72
CA PRO A 189 2.75 -11.54 -18.07
C PRO A 189 4.06 -11.25 -18.82
N ARG A 190 5.09 -10.83 -18.09
CA ARG A 190 6.45 -10.65 -18.62
C ARG A 190 7.21 -11.95 -18.58
#